data_AF-A0A6J8EHK0-F1
#
_entry.id   AF-A0A6J8EHK0-F1
#
_cell.length_a   1.000
_cell.length_b   1.000
_cell.length_c   1.000
_cell.angle_alpha   90.00
_cell.angle_beta   90.00
_cell.angle_gamma   90.00
#
_symmetry.space_group_name_H-M   'P 1'
#
loop_
_entity.id
_entity.type
_entity.pdbx_description
1 polymer ?
#
loop_
_entity_poly.entity_id
_entity_poly.type
_entity_poly.pdbx_seq_one_letter_code
_entity_poly.pdbx_strand_id
1 'polypeptide(L)'
;MTDPFDIDAHPPCLINISTGMHATSEVQDSLLSAVNEGENMYRKFVNSALSVDQIRSFYSPITKSKLKTFEHMNAKTTLKCKSGEIITGHINPEIVFRRAQVLANRRDDVNIDSILSLPFGPIPVSLLHEDGTMRKSCKSDLVKQFENEVSPVLSLPDFDPSLTTYIRDGMAIVQCMDAKKHKTCSCLLQLFSKLFYKSTHSSRCF
;
A
#
# COMPACT_ATOMS: atom_id res chain seq x y z
N MET A 1 14.62 17.14 -12.42
CA MET A 1 13.68 16.00 -12.36
C MET A 1 13.43 15.60 -13.81
N THR A 2 13.80 14.38 -14.17
CA THR A 2 13.68 13.86 -15.53
C THR A 2 12.52 12.87 -15.57
N ASP A 3 11.77 12.83 -16.67
CA ASP A 3 10.75 11.80 -16.89
C ASP A 3 11.44 10.42 -16.96
N PRO A 4 11.20 9.51 -15.99
CA PRO A 4 11.84 8.21 -15.98
C PRO A 4 11.35 7.28 -17.10
N PHE A 5 10.33 7.65 -17.88
CA PHE A 5 9.80 6.85 -18.98
C PHE A 5 10.19 7.38 -20.37
N ASP A 6 10.81 8.57 -20.45
CA ASP A 6 11.38 9.10 -21.69
C ASP A 6 12.83 8.64 -21.87
N ILE A 7 12.98 7.43 -22.41
CA ILE A 7 14.26 6.70 -22.54
C ILE A 7 15.29 7.49 -23.34
N ASP A 8 14.86 8.23 -24.37
CA ASP A 8 15.75 8.98 -25.27
C ASP A 8 16.36 10.22 -24.58
N ALA A 9 15.70 10.72 -23.53
CA ALA A 9 16.16 11.85 -22.73
C ALA A 9 16.93 11.44 -21.47
N HIS A 10 17.24 10.15 -21.27
CA HIS A 10 17.88 9.68 -20.05
C HIS A 10 19.35 10.08 -19.97
N PRO A 11 19.78 10.80 -18.90
CA PRO A 11 21.20 11.02 -18.65
C PRO A 11 21.93 9.70 -18.33
N PRO A 12 23.27 9.65 -18.48
CA PRO A 12 24.09 8.48 -18.15
C PRO A 12 24.29 8.30 -16.64
N CYS A 13 23.23 8.45 -15.85
CA CYS A 13 23.23 8.26 -14.40
C CYS A 13 21.99 7.48 -13.95
N LEU A 14 22.04 6.88 -12.76
CA LEU A 14 20.88 6.16 -12.24
C LEU A 14 19.78 7.15 -11.85
N ILE A 15 18.53 6.83 -12.20
CA ILE A 15 17.36 7.67 -11.92
C ILE A 15 16.40 6.89 -11.02
N ASN A 16 15.87 7.55 -9.99
CA ASN A 16 14.79 7.00 -9.21
C ASN A 16 13.47 7.12 -9.99
N ILE A 17 12.85 5.98 -10.33
CA ILE A 17 11.61 5.94 -11.12
C ILE A 17 10.44 6.63 -10.41
N SER A 18 10.38 6.59 -9.07
CA SER A 18 9.28 7.21 -8.33
C SER A 18 9.39 8.73 -8.22
N THR A 19 10.62 9.27 -8.21
CA THR A 19 10.85 10.70 -7.96
C THR A 19 11.47 11.46 -9.13
N GLY A 20 11.94 10.78 -10.18
CA GLY A 20 12.66 11.38 -11.30
C GLY A 20 13.99 12.04 -10.90
N MET A 21 14.52 11.72 -9.73
CA MET A 21 15.75 12.29 -9.18
C MET A 21 16.97 11.50 -9.62
N HIS A 22 18.06 12.21 -9.95
CA HIS A 22 19.33 11.61 -10.36
C HIS A 22 20.14 11.18 -9.15
N ALA A 23 20.71 9.98 -9.20
CA ALA A 23 21.62 9.48 -8.19
C ALA A 23 22.86 10.38 -8.08
N THR A 24 23.33 10.60 -6.85
CA THR A 24 24.68 11.14 -6.65
C THR A 24 25.72 10.11 -7.08
N SER A 25 26.92 10.53 -7.46
CA SER A 25 28.01 9.61 -7.85
C SER A 25 28.21 8.51 -6.81
N GLU A 26 28.21 8.88 -5.54
CA GLU A 26 28.40 7.93 -4.43
C GLU A 26 27.30 6.86 -4.36
N VAL A 27 26.03 7.25 -4.51
CA VAL A 27 24.90 6.31 -4.49
C VAL A 27 24.88 5.46 -5.75
N GLN A 28 25.23 6.05 -6.89
CA GLN A 28 25.33 5.34 -8.16
C GLN A 28 26.40 4.24 -8.10
N ASP A 29 27.62 4.58 -7.68
CA ASP A 29 28.72 3.63 -7.55
C ASP A 29 28.39 2.52 -6.55
N SER A 30 27.71 2.87 -5.45
CA SER A 30 27.28 1.91 -4.44
C SER A 30 26.21 0.94 -4.98
N LEU A 31 25.22 1.43 -5.73
CA LEU A 31 24.17 0.59 -6.30
C LEU A 31 24.71 -0.31 -7.43
N LEU A 32 25.58 0.23 -8.30
CA LEU A 32 26.20 -0.54 -9.38
C LEU A 32 27.14 -1.64 -8.86
N SER A 33 27.80 -1.43 -7.72
CA SER A 33 28.67 -2.42 -7.07
C SER A 33 27.93 -3.42 -6.17
N ALA A 34 26.61 -3.29 -6.00
CA ALA A 34 25.84 -4.07 -5.02
C ALA A 34 25.96 -5.59 -5.21
N VAL A 35 25.97 -6.07 -6.46
CA VAL A 35 26.12 -7.49 -6.77
C VAL A 35 27.51 -8.00 -6.38
N ASN A 36 28.55 -7.26 -6.75
CA ASN A 36 29.94 -7.61 -6.43
C ASN A 36 30.20 -7.59 -4.91
N GLU A 37 29.66 -6.60 -4.19
CA GLU A 37 29.71 -6.56 -2.73
C GLU A 37 28.95 -7.74 -2.09
N GLY A 38 27.78 -8.10 -2.65
CA GLY A 38 27.04 -9.31 -2.30
C GLY A 38 27.88 -10.58 -2.40
N GLU A 39 28.56 -10.75 -3.53
CA GLU A 39 29.43 -11.89 -3.79
C GLU A 39 30.65 -11.93 -2.86
N ASN A 40 31.26 -10.77 -2.58
CA ASN A 40 32.35 -10.65 -1.63
C ASN A 40 31.91 -11.02 -0.20
N MET A 41 30.73 -10.59 0.23
CA MET A 41 30.16 -10.96 1.53
C MET A 41 29.87 -12.46 1.61
N TYR A 42 29.34 -13.05 0.53
CA TYR A 42 29.13 -14.49 0.42
C TYR A 42 30.44 -15.27 0.55
N ARG A 43 31.48 -14.92 -0.23
CA ARG A 43 32.79 -15.58 -0.16
C ARG A 43 33.42 -15.47 1.23
N LYS A 44 33.31 -14.29 1.88
CA LYS A 44 33.76 -14.10 3.26
C LYS A 44 33.02 -15.00 4.25
N PHE A 45 31.70 -15.18 4.08
CA PHE A 45 30.93 -16.10 4.91
C PHE A 45 31.38 -17.55 4.72
N VAL A 46 31.49 -18.03 3.49
CA VAL A 46 31.96 -19.39 3.19
C VAL A 46 33.34 -19.64 3.81
N ASN A 47 34.28 -18.71 3.61
CA ASN A 47 35.64 -18.86 4.11
C ASN A 47 35.75 -18.80 5.65
N SER A 48 34.84 -18.09 6.32
CA SER A 48 34.90 -17.94 7.78
C SER A 48 34.09 -18.99 8.54
N ALA A 49 32.99 -19.47 7.97
CA ALA A 49 32.04 -20.34 8.64
C ALA A 49 31.99 -21.78 8.10
N LEU A 50 32.49 -22.04 6.87
CA LEU A 50 32.43 -23.35 6.23
C LEU A 50 33.81 -23.95 5.90
N SER A 51 34.90 -23.19 6.08
CA SER A 51 36.26 -23.70 5.92
C SER A 51 36.73 -24.52 7.12
N VAL A 52 37.77 -25.34 6.91
CA VAL A 52 38.35 -26.23 7.91
C VAL A 52 38.85 -25.47 9.14
N ASP A 53 39.40 -24.26 8.94
CA ASP A 53 39.91 -23.38 10.01
C ASP A 53 38.82 -22.51 10.65
N GLN A 54 37.55 -22.97 10.65
CA GLN A 54 36.34 -22.28 11.10
C GLN A 54 36.61 -21.21 12.17
N ILE A 55 36.68 -19.95 11.74
CA ILE A 55 36.95 -18.80 12.62
C ILE A 55 35.66 -18.32 13.30
N ARG A 56 34.51 -18.60 12.67
CA ARG A 56 33.19 -18.13 13.11
C ARG A 56 32.16 -19.25 13.06
N SER A 57 31.24 -19.26 14.03
CA SER A 57 30.10 -20.18 14.04
C SER A 57 29.19 -19.91 12.85
N PHE A 58 28.67 -20.98 12.23
CA PHE A 58 27.68 -20.91 11.16
C PHE A 58 26.42 -20.10 11.53
N TYR A 59 26.01 -20.13 12.80
CA TYR A 59 24.83 -19.42 13.30
C TYR A 59 25.10 -17.94 13.63
N SER A 60 26.33 -17.47 13.43
CA SER A 60 26.65 -16.07 13.69
C SER A 60 26.04 -15.16 12.61
N PRO A 61 25.54 -13.98 12.98
CA PRO A 61 24.96 -13.04 12.01
C PRO A 61 25.98 -12.58 10.97
N ILE A 62 25.55 -12.55 9.71
CA ILE A 62 26.30 -11.88 8.63
C ILE A 62 26.20 -10.37 8.85
N THR A 63 27.33 -9.68 8.74
CA THR A 63 27.38 -8.21 8.90
C THR A 63 26.53 -7.54 7.84
N LYS A 64 25.71 -6.55 8.25
CA LYS A 64 24.91 -5.76 7.31
C LYS A 64 25.81 -5.00 6.34
N SER A 65 25.44 -5.02 5.07
CA SER A 65 26.10 -4.20 4.05
C SER A 65 25.89 -2.72 4.31
N LYS A 66 26.90 -1.90 4.00
CA LYS A 66 26.84 -0.43 4.05
C LYS A 66 26.43 0.17 2.70
N LEU A 67 25.65 -0.57 1.91
CA LEU A 67 25.14 -0.11 0.61
C LEU A 67 24.34 1.18 0.76
N LYS A 68 24.70 2.17 -0.03
CA LYS A 68 23.99 3.45 -0.11
C LYS A 68 22.92 3.33 -1.18
N THR A 69 21.73 3.82 -0.85
CA THR A 69 20.54 3.79 -1.71
C THR A 69 20.03 5.21 -1.92
N PHE A 70 19.02 5.40 -2.78
CA PHE A 70 18.36 6.70 -2.97
C PHE A 70 17.84 7.33 -1.68
N GLU A 71 17.53 6.53 -0.65
CA GLU A 71 17.15 7.04 0.68
C GLU A 71 18.25 7.92 1.31
N HIS A 72 19.51 7.60 1.02
CA HIS A 72 20.67 8.34 1.55
C HIS A 72 20.86 9.71 0.89
N MET A 73 20.16 9.98 -0.21
CA MET A 73 20.18 11.29 -0.88
C MET A 73 19.21 12.29 -0.26
N ASN A 74 18.25 11.81 0.54
CA ASN A 74 17.29 12.69 1.18
C ASN A 74 18.00 13.55 2.24
N ALA A 75 17.88 14.88 2.13
CA ALA A 75 18.46 15.81 3.09
C ALA A 75 17.94 15.50 4.51
N LYS A 76 18.85 15.14 5.42
CA LYS A 76 18.55 14.97 6.83
C LYS A 76 18.70 16.33 7.51
N THR A 77 17.66 16.79 8.19
CA THR A 77 17.76 18.01 8.99
C THR A 77 18.13 17.63 10.42
N THR A 78 19.23 18.20 10.91
CA THR A 78 19.65 18.12 12.30
C THR A 78 18.97 19.24 13.09
N LEU A 79 18.16 18.85 14.06
CA LEU A 79 17.49 19.77 14.99
C LEU A 79 18.16 19.64 16.35
N LYS A 80 18.65 20.77 16.89
CA LYS A 80 19.10 20.83 18.28
C LYS A 80 17.89 21.06 19.18
N CYS A 81 17.60 20.12 20.07
CA CYS A 81 16.61 20.28 21.12
C CYS A 81 17.17 21.10 22.28
N LYS A 82 16.28 21.71 23.08
CA LYS A 82 16.64 22.48 24.29
C LYS A 82 17.35 21.64 25.35
N SER A 83 17.19 20.31 25.32
CA SER A 83 17.90 19.34 26.18
C SER A 83 19.35 19.07 25.76
N GLY A 84 19.82 19.63 24.63
CA GLY A 84 21.13 19.34 24.05
C GLY A 84 21.15 18.11 23.13
N GLU A 85 20.07 17.32 23.08
CA GLU A 85 19.95 16.22 22.12
C GLU A 85 19.82 16.75 20.68
N ILE A 86 20.56 16.11 19.77
CA ILE A 86 20.49 16.37 18.33
C ILE A 86 19.57 15.31 17.71
N ILE A 87 18.36 15.72 17.33
CA ILE A 87 17.43 14.85 16.61
C ILE A 87 17.72 15.02 15.12
N THR A 88 18.06 13.92 14.45
CA THR A 88 18.29 13.90 13.00
C THR A 88 17.09 13.24 12.35
N GLY A 89 16.35 13.97 11.52
CA GLY A 89 15.12 13.47 10.88
C GLY A 89 14.93 14.00 9.47
N HIS A 90 14.16 13.29 8.68
CA HIS A 90 13.65 13.79 7.41
C HIS A 90 12.52 14.79 7.72
N ILE A 91 12.62 16.02 7.22
CA ILE A 91 11.48 16.94 7.23
C ILE A 91 10.56 16.46 6.13
N ASN A 92 9.50 15.76 6.53
CA ASN A 92 8.44 15.37 5.63
C ASN A 92 7.26 16.36 5.72
N PRO A 93 6.40 16.44 4.69
CA PRO A 93 5.25 17.34 4.68
C PRO A 93 4.33 17.14 5.89
N GLU A 94 4.22 15.92 6.42
CA GLU A 94 3.45 15.63 7.62
C GLU A 94 4.00 16.34 8.87
N ILE A 95 5.31 16.35 9.08
CA ILE A 95 5.97 17.04 10.20
C ILE A 95 5.75 18.56 10.07
N VAL A 96 5.83 19.10 8.85
CA VAL A 96 5.55 20.53 8.60
C VAL A 96 4.09 20.84 8.93
N PHE A 97 3.16 19.98 8.51
CA PHE A 97 1.73 20.14 8.78
C PHE A 97 1.40 20.08 10.28
N ARG A 98 1.91 19.08 10.99
CA ARG A 98 1.75 18.97 12.45
C ARG A 98 2.29 20.20 13.16
N ARG A 99 3.42 20.74 12.71
CA ARG A 99 4.00 21.97 13.28
C ARG A 99 3.13 23.20 12.97
N ALA A 100 2.65 23.34 11.74
CA ALA A 100 1.73 24.41 11.35
C ALA A 100 0.44 24.36 12.19
N GLN A 101 -0.10 23.16 12.44
CA GLN A 101 -1.28 22.97 13.28
C GLN A 101 -1.03 23.32 14.75
N VAL A 102 0.12 22.94 15.31
CA VAL A 102 0.51 23.35 16.68
C VAL A 102 0.69 24.86 16.79
N LEU A 103 1.22 25.51 15.74
CA LEU A 103 1.34 26.96 15.71
C LEU A 103 -0.03 27.63 15.63
N ALA A 104 -0.92 27.19 14.73
CA ALA A 104 -2.27 27.72 14.61
C ALA A 104 -3.08 27.58 15.92
N ASN A 105 -2.91 26.49 16.66
CA ASN A 105 -3.56 26.30 17.96
C ASN A 105 -3.01 27.19 19.09
N ARG A 106 -1.85 27.82 18.91
CA ARG A 106 -1.18 28.64 19.94
C ARG A 106 -1.07 30.12 19.58
N ARG A 107 -1.41 30.47 18.34
CA ARG A 107 -1.18 31.79 17.75
C ARG A 107 -2.42 32.23 17.03
N ASP A 108 -3.08 33.23 17.59
CA ASP A 108 -4.30 33.82 17.04
C ASP A 108 -4.03 34.56 15.70
N ASP A 109 -2.77 34.86 15.40
CA ASP A 109 -2.32 35.46 14.13
C ASP A 109 -2.16 34.45 12.98
N VAL A 110 -2.40 33.16 13.23
CA VAL A 110 -2.18 32.08 12.26
C VAL A 110 -3.50 31.42 11.87
N ASN A 111 -4.06 31.79 10.72
CA ASN A 111 -5.29 31.22 10.19
C ASN A 111 -5.05 29.87 9.47
N ILE A 112 -5.73 28.81 9.91
CA ILE A 112 -5.69 27.47 9.29
C ILE A 112 -6.16 27.50 7.84
N ASP A 113 -7.17 28.31 7.48
CA ASP A 113 -7.69 28.36 6.12
C ASP A 113 -6.62 28.88 5.15
N SER A 114 -5.82 29.87 5.59
CA SER A 114 -4.70 30.41 4.82
C SER A 114 -3.58 29.38 4.67
N ILE A 115 -3.29 28.62 5.72
CA ILE A 115 -2.33 27.51 5.68
C ILE A 115 -2.79 26.46 4.67
N LEU A 116 -4.03 25.95 4.79
CA LEU A 116 -4.57 24.90 3.92
C LEU A 116 -4.72 25.31 2.46
N SER A 117 -4.76 26.61 2.17
CA SER A 117 -4.77 27.14 0.79
C SER A 117 -3.44 27.01 0.05
N LEU A 118 -2.34 26.76 0.75
CA LEU A 118 -1.01 26.60 0.16
C LEU A 118 -0.70 25.13 -0.13
N PRO A 119 -0.16 24.79 -1.31
CA PRO A 119 0.25 23.42 -1.60
C PRO A 119 1.49 23.05 -0.76
N PHE A 120 1.29 22.22 0.28
CA PHE A 120 2.36 21.70 1.14
C PHE A 120 3.27 20.68 0.47
N GLY A 121 2.86 20.18 -0.69
CA GLY A 121 3.59 19.23 -1.51
C GLY A 121 2.99 19.21 -2.92
N PRO A 122 3.67 18.57 -3.88
CA PRO A 122 3.19 18.47 -5.25
C PRO A 122 1.82 17.78 -5.36
N ILE A 123 1.47 16.93 -4.38
CA ILE A 123 0.21 16.18 -4.34
C ILE A 123 -0.27 16.07 -2.87
N PRO A 124 -1.58 16.16 -2.58
CA PRO A 124 -2.12 15.99 -1.22
C PRO A 124 -1.78 14.63 -0.60
N VAL A 125 -1.29 14.63 0.64
CA VAL A 125 -1.01 13.40 1.42
C VAL A 125 -2.28 12.60 1.78
N SER A 126 -3.46 13.18 1.58
CA SER A 126 -4.73 12.46 1.65
C SER A 126 -4.92 11.47 0.50
N LEU A 127 -4.28 11.72 -0.65
CA LEU A 127 -4.40 10.92 -1.86
C LEU A 127 -3.19 10.00 -2.05
N LEU A 128 -2.00 10.41 -1.63
CA LEU A 128 -0.77 9.65 -1.81
C LEU A 128 0.02 9.50 -0.50
N HIS A 129 0.69 8.36 -0.36
CA HIS A 129 1.74 8.13 0.62
C HIS A 129 3.00 8.94 0.25
N GLU A 130 3.89 9.14 1.23
CA GLU A 130 5.13 9.91 1.01
C GLU A 130 6.10 9.25 0.03
N ASP A 131 5.92 7.97 -0.27
CA ASP A 131 6.68 7.21 -1.28
C ASP A 131 6.10 7.34 -2.71
N GLY A 132 5.03 8.14 -2.89
CA GLY A 132 4.37 8.35 -4.17
C GLY A 132 3.30 7.30 -4.51
N THR A 133 3.06 6.31 -3.65
CA THR A 133 1.98 5.34 -3.86
C THR A 133 0.63 5.94 -3.51
N MET A 134 -0.42 5.63 -4.26
CA MET A 134 -1.77 6.13 -3.97
C MET A 134 -2.33 5.48 -2.68
N ARG A 135 -2.83 6.28 -1.74
CA ARG A 135 -3.57 5.79 -0.58
C ARG A 135 -4.83 5.11 -1.08
N LYS A 136 -4.88 3.78 -0.96
CA LYS A 136 -6.09 3.01 -1.27
C LYS A 136 -7.05 3.13 -0.08
N SER A 137 -8.16 3.83 -0.25
CA SER A 137 -9.29 3.67 0.67
C SER A 137 -9.90 2.29 0.47
N CYS A 138 -10.18 1.57 1.55
CA CYS A 138 -10.93 0.32 1.44
C CYS A 138 -12.30 0.62 0.83
N LYS A 139 -12.76 -0.22 -0.10
CA LYS A 139 -14.09 -0.06 -0.74
C LYS A 139 -15.22 0.09 0.28
N SER A 140 -15.06 -0.49 1.47
CA SER A 140 -15.96 -0.35 2.61
C SER A 140 -16.17 1.10 3.09
N ASP A 141 -15.17 1.95 2.96
CA ASP A 141 -15.25 3.34 3.44
C ASP A 141 -16.08 4.20 2.47
N LEU A 142 -16.04 3.87 1.17
CA LEU A 142 -16.88 4.51 0.16
C LEU A 142 -18.35 4.11 0.30
N VAL A 143 -18.63 2.84 0.63
CA VAL A 143 -20.00 2.35 0.86
C VAL A 143 -20.67 3.10 2.01
N LYS A 144 -19.97 3.34 3.12
CA LYS A 144 -20.49 4.12 4.25
C LYS A 144 -20.83 5.56 3.87
N GLN A 145 -20.07 6.18 2.96
CA GLN A 145 -20.38 7.51 2.47
C GLN A 145 -21.61 7.51 1.56
N PHE A 146 -21.76 6.49 0.70
CA PHE A 146 -22.99 6.33 -0.08
C PHE A 146 -24.22 6.06 0.79
N GLU A 147 -24.08 5.30 1.88
CA GLU A 147 -25.17 5.08 2.84
C GLU A 147 -25.65 6.37 3.52
N ASN A 148 -24.76 7.36 3.71
CA ASN A 148 -25.14 8.66 4.28
C ASN A 148 -25.91 9.55 3.28
N GLU A 149 -25.67 9.39 1.98
CA GLU A 149 -26.25 10.20 0.90
C GLU A 149 -27.51 9.58 0.30
N VAL A 150 -27.78 8.30 0.56
CA VAL A 150 -28.94 7.58 0.03
C VAL A 150 -30.02 7.42 1.09
N SER A 151 -31.22 7.92 0.82
CA SER A 151 -32.40 7.65 1.64
C SER A 151 -32.78 6.17 1.54
N PRO A 152 -33.04 5.46 2.66
CA PRO A 152 -33.39 4.05 2.65
C PRO A 152 -34.68 3.82 1.85
N VAL A 153 -34.62 2.92 0.87
CA VAL A 153 -35.79 2.47 0.13
C VAL A 153 -36.60 1.55 1.03
N LEU A 154 -37.68 2.07 1.61
CA LEU A 154 -38.52 1.38 2.60
C LEU A 154 -39.40 0.27 1.99
N SER A 155 -39.60 0.30 0.67
CA SER A 155 -40.38 -0.70 -0.05
C SER A 155 -39.81 -0.90 -1.44
N LEU A 156 -39.65 -2.16 -1.84
CA LEU A 156 -39.30 -2.49 -3.22
C LEU A 156 -40.42 -2.01 -4.16
N PRO A 157 -40.09 -1.50 -5.36
CA PRO A 157 -41.08 -1.19 -6.37
C PRO A 157 -41.84 -2.46 -6.79
N ASP A 158 -43.05 -2.27 -7.32
CA ASP A 158 -43.89 -3.36 -7.81
C ASP A 158 -43.14 -4.22 -8.83
N PHE A 159 -43.36 -5.53 -8.77
CA PHE A 159 -42.63 -6.50 -9.57
C PHE A 159 -42.89 -6.30 -11.08
N ASP A 160 -41.86 -5.92 -11.82
CA ASP A 160 -41.87 -5.87 -13.29
C ASP A 160 -40.94 -6.94 -13.88
N PRO A 161 -41.46 -8.01 -14.52
CA PRO A 161 -40.66 -9.06 -15.16
C PRO A 161 -39.68 -8.56 -16.23
N SER A 162 -39.93 -7.39 -16.83
CA SER A 162 -39.11 -6.82 -17.91
C SER A 162 -37.93 -5.97 -17.40
N LEU A 163 -37.99 -5.51 -16.15
CA LEU A 163 -36.98 -4.65 -15.52
C LEU A 163 -36.33 -5.26 -14.27
N THR A 164 -36.85 -6.38 -13.77
CA THR A 164 -36.38 -7.00 -12.53
C THR A 164 -35.42 -8.15 -12.80
N THR A 165 -34.20 -8.07 -12.26
CA THR A 165 -33.24 -9.17 -12.22
C THR A 165 -33.27 -9.85 -10.85
N TYR A 166 -33.19 -11.18 -10.82
CA TYR A 166 -33.14 -11.94 -9.58
C TYR A 166 -31.69 -12.21 -9.18
N ILE A 167 -31.28 -11.69 -8.04
CA ILE A 167 -30.03 -12.08 -7.39
C ILE A 167 -30.37 -13.15 -6.35
N ARG A 168 -29.93 -14.39 -6.57
CA ARG A 168 -30.03 -15.45 -5.58
C ARG A 168 -28.70 -15.61 -4.87
N ASP A 169 -28.69 -15.38 -3.56
CA ASP A 169 -27.53 -15.70 -2.73
C ASP A 169 -27.41 -17.22 -2.57
N GLY A 170 -26.50 -17.82 -3.32
CA GLY A 170 -26.23 -19.24 -3.24
C GLY A 170 -25.74 -19.69 -1.86
N MET A 171 -25.00 -18.84 -1.15
CA MET A 171 -24.44 -19.17 0.17
C MET A 171 -25.51 -19.18 1.26
N ALA A 172 -26.42 -18.21 1.23
CA ALA A 172 -27.60 -18.23 2.12
C ALA A 172 -28.43 -19.51 1.91
N ILE A 173 -28.62 -19.93 0.65
CA ILE A 173 -29.32 -21.18 0.33
C ILE A 173 -28.57 -22.39 0.92
N VAL A 174 -27.23 -22.47 0.80
CA VAL A 174 -26.41 -23.53 1.46
C VAL A 174 -26.64 -23.56 2.96
N GLN A 175 -26.61 -22.39 3.59
CA GLN A 175 -26.70 -22.26 5.06
C GLN A 175 -28.07 -22.66 5.59
N CYS A 176 -29.14 -22.49 4.80
CA CYS A 176 -30.47 -22.97 5.13
C CYS A 176 -30.69 -24.47 4.87
N MET A 177 -29.72 -25.18 4.26
CA MET A 177 -29.85 -26.62 4.02
C MET A 177 -29.64 -27.41 5.30
N ASP A 178 -30.44 -28.47 5.47
CA ASP A 178 -30.23 -29.44 6.54
C ASP A 178 -29.02 -30.31 6.21
N ALA A 179 -27.88 -29.99 6.83
CA ALA A 179 -26.60 -30.68 6.62
C ALA A 179 -26.69 -32.22 6.83
N LYS A 180 -27.66 -32.70 7.63
CA LYS A 180 -27.84 -34.14 7.89
C LYS A 180 -28.35 -34.91 6.67
N LYS A 181 -29.00 -34.23 5.72
CA LYS A 181 -29.57 -34.84 4.51
C LYS A 181 -28.55 -34.98 3.36
N HIS A 182 -27.37 -34.37 3.49
CA HIS A 182 -26.38 -34.30 2.42
C HIS A 182 -25.04 -34.88 2.89
N LYS A 183 -24.85 -36.18 2.65
CA LYS A 183 -23.67 -36.93 3.13
C LYS A 183 -22.39 -36.67 2.34
N THR A 184 -22.50 -36.23 1.08
CA THR A 184 -21.34 -36.03 0.20
C THR A 184 -21.50 -34.75 -0.64
N CYS A 185 -20.37 -34.17 -1.05
CA CYS A 185 -20.36 -33.00 -1.93
C CYS A 185 -21.09 -33.24 -3.27
N SER A 186 -21.13 -34.49 -3.75
CA SER A 186 -21.87 -34.87 -4.95
C SER A 186 -23.38 -34.66 -4.81
N CYS A 187 -23.96 -34.95 -3.63
CA CYS A 187 -25.37 -34.68 -3.36
C CYS A 187 -25.71 -33.18 -3.38
N LEU A 188 -24.79 -32.34 -2.91
CA LEU A 188 -24.95 -30.88 -3.00
C LEU A 188 -24.93 -30.43 -4.47
N LEU A 189 -23.97 -30.92 -5.27
CA LEU A 189 -23.82 -30.56 -6.68
C LEU A 189 -25.05 -30.94 -7.54
N GLN A 190 -25.68 -32.09 -7.24
CA GLN A 190 -26.94 -32.50 -7.86
C GLN A 190 -28.14 -31.64 -7.45
N LEU A 191 -28.13 -31.09 -6.22
CA LEU A 191 -29.16 -30.17 -5.77
C LEU A 191 -28.97 -28.78 -6.38
N PHE A 192 -27.74 -28.27 -6.42
CA PHE A 192 -27.37 -27.01 -7.08
C PHE A 192 -27.77 -27.03 -8.56
N SER A 193 -27.44 -28.10 -9.28
CA SER A 193 -27.89 -28.24 -10.67
C SER A 193 -29.42 -28.24 -10.79
N LYS A 194 -30.17 -28.90 -9.90
CA LYS A 194 -31.64 -28.83 -9.90
C LYS A 194 -32.20 -27.45 -9.58
N LEU A 195 -31.65 -26.74 -8.60
CA LEU A 195 -32.13 -25.41 -8.18
C LEU A 195 -31.84 -24.34 -9.23
N PHE A 196 -30.65 -24.37 -9.82
CA PHE A 196 -30.21 -23.34 -10.76
C PHE A 196 -30.57 -23.64 -12.22
N TYR A 197 -30.56 -24.92 -12.66
CA TYR A 197 -30.91 -25.26 -14.05
C TYR A 197 -32.38 -25.60 -14.25
N LYS A 198 -33.05 -26.26 -13.30
CA LYS A 198 -34.47 -26.68 -13.49
C LYS A 198 -35.47 -25.52 -13.38
N SER A 199 -35.06 -24.40 -12.76
CA SER A 199 -35.87 -23.18 -12.65
C SER A 199 -36.04 -22.43 -13.98
N THR A 200 -35.31 -22.78 -15.04
CA THR A 200 -35.43 -22.14 -16.36
C THR A 200 -36.58 -22.71 -17.21
N HIS A 201 -37.23 -23.79 -16.77
CA HIS A 201 -38.32 -24.44 -17.52
C HIS A 201 -39.63 -24.66 -16.77
N SER A 202 -39.76 -24.16 -15.54
CA SER A 202 -41.03 -24.24 -14.82
C SER A 202 -41.37 -22.91 -14.18
N SER A 203 -42.03 -22.06 -14.96
CA SER A 203 -42.89 -21.00 -14.45
C SER A 203 -43.91 -21.62 -13.50
N ARG A 204 -43.68 -21.55 -12.19
CA ARG A 204 -44.71 -21.60 -11.15
C ARG A 204 -44.12 -21.14 -9.82
N CYS A 205 -44.62 -20.00 -9.39
CA CYS A 205 -44.25 -19.24 -8.21
C CYS A 205 -44.53 -20.00 -6.90
N PHE A 206 -43.73 -19.69 -5.88
CA PHE A 206 -44.25 -19.43 -4.54
C PHE A 206 -44.33 -17.92 -4.38
#